data_AF-A0A506RR09-F1
#
_entry.id   AF-A0A506RR09-F1
#
_cell.length_a   1.000
_cell.length_b   1.000
_cell.length_c   1.000
_cell.angle_alpha   90.00
_cell.angle_beta   90.00
_cell.angle_gamma   90.00
#
_symmetry.space_group_name_H-M   'P 1'
#
loop_
_entity.id
_entity.type
_entity.pdbx_description
1 polymer ?
#
loop_
_entity_poly.entity_id
_entity_poly.type
_entity_poly.pdbx_seq_one_letter_code
_entity_poly.pdbx_strand_id
1 'polypeptide(L)' 'MGIIKLLASLILPPLGVYLKVGVCGTFWLNILLTIFGYLPGVIHAFFVLINNKGSDDV' A
#
# COMPACT_ATOMS: atom_id res chain seq x y z
N MET A 1 25.42 -11.82 -4.67
CA MET A 1 24.08 -11.95 -5.29
C MET A 1 22.93 -11.52 -4.35
N GLY A 2 22.96 -10.34 -3.72
CA GLY A 2 21.98 -10.00 -2.66
C GLY A 2 21.51 -8.54 -2.58
N ILE A 3 22.40 -7.57 -2.79
CA ILE A 3 22.11 -6.16 -2.53
C ILE A 3 21.12 -5.55 -3.53
N ILE A 4 21.26 -5.85 -4.83
CA ILE A 4 20.43 -5.25 -5.89
C ILE A 4 18.95 -5.66 -5.74
N LYS A 5 18.69 -6.92 -5.36
CA LYS A 5 17.34 -7.43 -5.09
C LYS A 5 16.73 -6.82 -3.83
N LEU A 6 17.56 -6.53 -2.82
CA LEU A 6 17.13 -5.87 -1.60
C LEU A 6 16.71 -4.42 -1.86
N LEU A 7 17.52 -3.64 -2.59
CA LEU A 7 17.18 -2.26 -2.98
C LEU A 7 15.92 -2.22 -3.86
N ALA A 8 15.81 -3.11 -4.85
CA ALA A 8 14.64 -3.19 -5.72
C ALA A 8 13.36 -3.58 -4.95
N SER A 9 13.46 -4.44 -3.92
CA SER A 9 12.35 -4.77 -3.03
C SER A 9 11.98 -3.65 -2.06
N LEU A 10 12.88 -2.69 -1.81
CA LEU A 10 12.62 -1.56 -0.92
C LEU A 10 11.87 -0.44 -1.64
N ILE A 11 12.25 -0.16 -2.88
CA ILE A 11 11.58 0.84 -3.74
C ILE A 11 10.30 0.27 -4.37
N LEU A 12 10.30 -1.02 -4.72
CA LEU A 12 9.18 -1.70 -5.35
C LEU A 12 8.91 -3.04 -4.62
N PRO A 13 8.30 -2.99 -3.41
CA PRO A 13 7.96 -4.17 -2.62
C PRO A 13 7.28 -5.31 -3.39
N PRO A 14 6.31 -5.07 -4.30
CA PRO A 14 5.70 -6.15 -5.06
C PRO A 14 6.66 -6.85 -6.04
N LEU A 15 7.68 -6.14 -6.56
CA LEU A 15 8.65 -6.71 -7.50
C LEU A 15 9.69 -7.61 -6.79
N GLY A 16 10.10 -7.22 -5.59
CA GLY A 16 10.99 -8.01 -4.75
C GLY A 16 10.35 -9.31 -4.27
N VAL A 17 9.07 -9.25 -3.87
CA VAL A 17 8.28 -10.43 -3.50
C VAL A 17 8.03 -11.31 -4.73
N TYR A 18 7.62 -10.75 -5.86
CA TYR A 18 7.42 -11.49 -7.12
C TYR A 18 8.66 -12.31 -7.53
N LEU A 19 9.87 -11.74 -7.41
CA LEU A 19 11.12 -12.42 -7.76
C LEU A 19 11.63 -13.43 -6.71
N LYS A 20 11.09 -13.41 -5.48
CA LYS A 20 11.52 -14.29 -4.36
C LYS A 20 10.57 -15.46 -4.13
N VAL A 21 9.25 -15.26 -4.28
CA VAL A 21 8.22 -16.28 -4.05
C VAL A 21 7.45 -16.71 -5.32
N GLY A 22 7.68 -16.07 -6.47
CA GLY A 22 6.92 -16.31 -7.70
C GLY A 22 5.46 -15.82 -7.62
N VAL A 23 4.58 -16.35 -8.48
CA VAL A 23 3.11 -16.09 -8.48
C VAL A 23 2.39 -17.00 -7.47
N CYS A 24 2.98 -17.27 -6.31
CA CYS A 24 2.30 -18.01 -5.25
C CYS A 24 1.61 -17.04 -4.28
N GLY A 25 0.61 -17.56 -3.54
CA GLY A 25 -0.42 -16.80 -2.80
C GLY A 25 0.05 -15.64 -1.92
N THR A 26 1.32 -15.62 -1.51
CA THR A 26 1.94 -14.47 -0.80
C THR A 26 1.98 -13.18 -1.64
N PHE A 27 2.15 -13.24 -2.97
CA PHE A 27 2.10 -12.06 -3.85
C PHE A 27 0.69 -11.45 -3.86
N TRP A 28 -0.33 -12.28 -4.00
CA TRP A 28 -1.73 -11.88 -3.99
C TRP A 28 -2.17 -11.39 -2.60
N LEU A 29 -1.68 -12.00 -1.53
CA LEU A 29 -1.92 -11.53 -0.17
C LEU A 29 -1.35 -10.11 0.04
N ASN A 30 -0.15 -9.83 -0.47
CA ASN A 30 0.48 -8.50 -0.34
C ASN A 30 -0.28 -7.43 -1.15
N ILE A 31 -0.77 -7.76 -2.35
CA ILE A 31 -1.62 -6.86 -3.15
C ILE A 31 -2.95 -6.59 -2.44
N LEU A 32 -3.57 -7.63 -1.88
CA LEU A 32 -4.84 -7.51 -1.16
C LEU A 32 -4.67 -6.67 0.10
N LEU A 33 -3.59 -6.88 0.86
CA LEU A 33 -3.29 -6.11 2.06
C LEU A 33 -3.00 -4.64 1.75
N THR A 34 -2.33 -4.36 0.62
CA THR A 34 -2.10 -3.00 0.13
C THR A 34 -3.41 -2.29 -0.20
N ILE A 35 -4.31 -2.96 -0.93
CA ILE A 35 -5.62 -2.40 -1.30
C ILE A 35 -6.52 -2.26 -0.06
N PHE A 36 -6.52 -3.26 0.82
CA PHE A 36 -7.36 -3.29 2.02
C PHE A 36 -6.91 -2.28 3.08
N GLY A 37 -5.63 -1.89 3.14
CA GLY A 37 -5.17 -0.78 3.98
C GLY A 37 -5.36 0.60 3.33
N TYR A 38 -5.23 0.68 2.00
CA TYR A 38 -5.34 1.94 1.27
C TYR A 38 -6.78 2.46 1.18
N LEU A 39 -7.73 1.58 0.84
CA LEU A 39 -9.13 1.96 0.65
C LEU A 39 -9.79 2.55 1.92
N PRO A 40 -9.67 1.95 3.12
CA PRO A 40 -10.20 2.56 4.34
C PRO A 40 -9.43 3.84 4.73
N GLY A 41 -8.12 3.92 4.42
CA GLY A 41 -7.33 5.13 4.64
C GLY A 41 -7.83 6.32 3.81
N VAL A 42 -8.12 6.09 2.53
CA VAL A 42 -8.69 7.12 1.64
C VAL A 42 -10.09 7.53 2.10
N ILE A 43 -10.96 6.57 2.41
CA ILE A 43 -12.32 6.86 2.90
C ILE A 43 -12.26 7.63 4.23
N HIS A 44 -11.37 7.25 5.15
CA HIS A 44 -11.17 7.95 6.42
C HIS A 44 -10.69 9.39 6.20
N ALA A 45 -9.72 9.61 5.30
CA ALA A 45 -9.25 10.95 4.96
C ALA A 45 -10.37 11.84 4.40
N PHE A 46 -11.20 11.30 3.49
CA PHE A 46 -12.37 12.00 2.97
C PHE A 46 -13.40 12.31 4.07
N PHE A 47 -13.68 11.36 4.96
CA PHE A 47 -14.59 11.56 6.08
C PHE A 47 -14.08 12.64 7.04
N VAL A 48 -12.79 12.62 7.39
CA VAL A 48 -12.15 13.65 8.22
C VAL A 48 -12.24 15.01 7.54
N LEU A 49 -11.91 15.11 6.25
CA LEU A 49 -12.04 16.37 5.50
C LEU A 49 -13.48 16.90 5.54
N ILE A 50 -14.47 16.07 5.22
CA ILE A 50 -15.89 16.48 5.21
C ILE A 50 -16.37 16.91 6.60
N ASN A 51 -16.00 16.19 7.66
CA ASN A 51 -16.41 16.53 9.02
C ASN A 51 -15.64 17.72 9.61
N ASN A 52 -14.42 18.01 9.15
CA ASN A 52 -13.65 19.17 9.61
C ASN A 52 -13.93 20.44 8.79
N LYS A 53 -14.57 20.34 7.61
CA LYS A 53 -15.11 21.49 6.85
C LYS A 53 -16.24 22.25 7.56
N GLY A 54 -16.50 22.00 8.85
CA GLY A 54 -17.37 22.84 9.67
C GLY A 54 -16.68 24.06 10.31
N SER A 55 -15.35 24.20 10.23
CA SER A 55 -14.63 25.26 10.95
C SER A 55 -13.63 26.10 10.13
N ASP A 56 -13.34 25.72 8.88
CA ASP A 56 -12.55 26.55 7.93
C ASP A 56 -13.45 27.27 6.90
N ASP A 57 -14.76 27.04 6.99
CA ASP A 57 -15.80 27.54 6.10
C ASP A 57 -16.67 28.53 6.93
N VAL A 58 -16.32 29.82 6.92
CA VAL A 58 -17.22 30.92 7.35
C VAL A 58 -18.50 30.91 6.50
#